data_AF-A0A4R5EI06-F1
#
_entry.id   AF-A0A4R5EI06-F1
#
_cell.length_a   1.000
_cell.length_b   1.000
_cell.length_c   1.000
_cell.angle_alpha   90.00
_cell.angle_beta   90.00
_cell.angle_gamma   90.00
#
_symmetry.space_group_name_H-M   'P 1'
#
loop_
_entity.id
_entity.type
_entity.pdbx_description
1 polymer ?
#
loop_
_entity_poly.entity_id
_entity_poly.type
_entity_poly.pdbx_seq_one_letter_code
_entity_poly.pdbx_strand_id
1 'polypeptide(L)'
;MRATRATEDEPLVSDNLLAQLADPDFDAQRGEFDAQTRALLAVALPEICSELLGWRQTASNRPFALALALRSEAIEARLDQARHDIRAPEPVHPNTLTAACETLLRHSTDAAERSAAADVLAQIRRAA
;
A
#
# COMPACT_ATOMS: atom_id res chain seq x y z
N MET A 1 33.64 -3.02 -26.11
CA MET A 1 32.17 -2.98 -26.05
C MET A 1 31.73 -3.91 -24.91
N ARG A 2 31.37 -3.34 -23.75
CA ARG A 2 30.87 -4.09 -22.59
C ARG A 2 29.35 -4.13 -22.65
N ALA A 3 28.80 -5.33 -22.71
CA ALA A 3 27.41 -5.60 -22.37
C ALA A 3 27.39 -6.10 -20.92
N THR A 4 26.65 -5.42 -20.04
CA THR A 4 26.21 -5.97 -18.75
C THR A 4 24.88 -5.33 -18.38
N ARG A 5 23.90 -6.24 -18.26
CA ARG A 5 22.48 -6.10 -17.92
C ARG A 5 22.19 -5.13 -16.77
N ALA A 6 21.26 -4.21 -17.02
CA ALA A 6 20.30 -3.78 -16.01
C ALA A 6 19.04 -4.63 -16.25
N THR A 7 18.87 -5.71 -15.50
CA THR A 7 17.54 -6.29 -15.32
C THR A 7 16.90 -5.46 -14.23
N GLU A 8 16.06 -4.52 -14.63
CA GLU A 8 15.13 -3.84 -13.74
C GLU A 8 14.36 -4.92 -12.98
N ASP A 9 14.34 -4.76 -11.67
CA ASP A 9 13.74 -5.65 -10.68
C ASP A 9 12.20 -5.50 -10.77
N GLU A 10 11.64 -5.87 -11.92
CA GLU A 10 10.19 -5.89 -12.09
C GLU A 10 9.64 -6.90 -11.08
N PRO A 11 8.73 -6.48 -10.18
CA PRO A 11 8.15 -7.40 -9.22
C PRO A 11 7.46 -8.53 -9.99
N LEU A 12 7.80 -9.77 -9.63
CA LEU A 12 7.23 -11.01 -10.19
C LEU A 12 5.69 -10.99 -10.23
N VAL A 13 5.08 -10.19 -9.36
CA VAL A 13 3.65 -9.95 -9.27
C VAL A 13 3.40 -8.45 -9.39
N SER A 14 2.74 -8.01 -10.46
CA SER A 14 2.38 -6.60 -10.67
C SER A 14 1.07 -6.25 -9.97
N ASP A 15 0.88 -4.95 -9.66
CA ASP A 15 -0.38 -4.47 -9.07
C ASP A 15 -1.60 -4.75 -9.96
N ASN A 16 -1.39 -4.76 -11.28
CA ASN A 16 -2.44 -5.11 -12.25
C ASN A 16 -2.81 -6.60 -12.16
N LEU A 17 -1.82 -7.48 -11.96
CA LEU A 17 -2.07 -8.91 -11.71
C LEU A 17 -2.82 -9.13 -10.39
N LEU A 18 -2.45 -8.38 -9.33
CA LEU A 18 -3.18 -8.42 -8.05
C LEU A 18 -4.63 -7.93 -8.20
N ALA A 19 -4.86 -6.85 -8.95
CA ALA A 19 -6.19 -6.34 -9.22
C ALA A 19 -7.06 -7.35 -10.00
N GLN A 20 -6.46 -8.06 -10.97
CA GLN A 20 -7.14 -9.12 -11.72
C GLN A 20 -7.45 -10.35 -10.86
N LEU A 21 -6.54 -10.73 -9.95
CA LEU A 21 -6.80 -11.81 -8.99
C LEU A 21 -7.83 -11.42 -7.92
N ALA A 22 -7.98 -10.13 -7.65
CA ALA A 22 -8.98 -9.59 -6.73
C ALA A 22 -10.35 -9.40 -7.38
N ASP A 23 -10.45 -9.42 -8.71
CA ASP A 23 -11.71 -9.37 -9.45
C ASP A 23 -12.34 -10.77 -9.50
N PRO A 24 -13.49 -11.00 -8.85
CA PRO A 24 -14.06 -12.33 -8.76
C PRO A 24 -14.60 -12.83 -10.11
N ASP A 25 -13.85 -13.73 -10.75
CA ASP A 25 -14.36 -14.56 -11.84
C ASP A 25 -15.44 -15.52 -11.31
N PHE A 26 -16.65 -15.39 -11.85
CA PHE A 26 -17.83 -16.15 -11.46
C PHE A 26 -17.63 -17.67 -11.56
N ASP A 27 -16.88 -18.14 -12.56
CA ASP A 27 -16.62 -19.57 -12.76
C ASP A 27 -15.52 -20.09 -11.81
N ALA A 28 -14.48 -19.28 -11.56
CA ALA A 28 -13.46 -19.57 -10.56
C ALA A 28 -14.03 -19.63 -9.13
N GLN A 29 -15.00 -18.77 -8.81
CA GLN A 29 -15.70 -18.78 -7.52
C GLN A 29 -16.52 -20.06 -7.27
N ARG A 30 -16.98 -20.73 -8.33
CA ARG A 30 -17.68 -22.02 -8.25
C ARG A 30 -16.74 -23.22 -8.19
N GLY A 31 -15.43 -23.01 -8.27
CA GLY A 31 -14.42 -24.06 -8.30
C GLY A 31 -14.37 -24.83 -9.62
N GLU A 32 -14.98 -24.29 -10.68
CA GLU A 32 -14.99 -24.89 -12.02
C GLU A 32 -13.70 -24.52 -12.75
N PHE A 33 -12.60 -25.09 -12.30
CA PHE A 33 -11.29 -24.93 -12.92
C PHE A 33 -11.11 -25.90 -14.08
N ASP A 34 -10.52 -25.43 -15.18
CA ASP A 34 -10.07 -26.34 -16.24
C ASP A 34 -9.02 -27.35 -15.71
N ALA A 35 -8.73 -28.38 -16.50
CA ALA A 35 -7.83 -29.45 -16.06
C ALA A 35 -6.40 -28.95 -15.78
N GLN A 36 -5.95 -27.93 -16.52
CA GLN A 36 -4.61 -27.36 -16.40
C GLN A 36 -4.48 -26.55 -15.10
N THR A 37 -5.47 -25.71 -14.82
CA THR A 37 -5.58 -24.88 -13.62
C THR A 37 -5.74 -25.76 -12.38
N ARG A 38 -6.52 -26.85 -12.44
CA ARG A 38 -6.58 -27.83 -11.34
C ARG A 38 -5.24 -28.46 -11.04
N ALA A 39 -4.49 -28.85 -12.08
CA ALA A 39 -3.17 -29.44 -11.90
C ALA A 39 -2.20 -28.43 -11.27
N LEU A 40 -2.23 -27.17 -11.72
CA LEU A 40 -1.41 -26.10 -11.17
C LEU A 40 -1.77 -25.81 -9.69
N LEU A 41 -3.06 -25.68 -9.39
CA LEU A 41 -3.53 -25.47 -8.02
C LEU A 41 -3.21 -26.65 -7.11
N ALA A 42 -3.33 -27.90 -7.58
CA ALA A 42 -2.97 -29.06 -6.78
C ALA A 42 -1.49 -29.07 -6.35
N VAL A 43 -0.61 -28.49 -7.17
CA VAL A 43 0.82 -28.34 -6.86
C VAL A 43 1.08 -27.12 -5.98
N ALA A 44 0.45 -25.98 -6.26
CA ALA A 44 0.72 -24.71 -5.57
C ALA A 44 0.00 -24.56 -4.21
N LEU A 45 -1.22 -25.10 -4.07
CA LEU A 45 -2.05 -24.92 -2.88
C LEU A 45 -1.40 -25.39 -1.58
N PRO A 46 -0.66 -26.51 -1.52
CA PRO A 46 0.03 -26.92 -0.30
C PRO A 46 1.05 -25.87 0.18
N GLU A 47 1.81 -25.26 -0.73
CA GLU A 47 2.78 -24.22 -0.40
C GLU A 47 2.09 -22.94 0.05
N ILE A 48 1.08 -22.49 -0.70
CA ILE A 48 0.25 -21.33 -0.35
C ILE A 48 -0.38 -21.52 1.03
N CYS A 49 -0.98 -22.68 1.30
CA CYS A 49 -1.57 -22.99 2.60
C CYS A 49 -0.53 -22.99 3.72
N SER A 50 0.64 -23.58 3.49
CA SER A 50 1.73 -23.64 4.48
C SER A 50 2.24 -22.25 4.82
N GLU A 51 2.41 -21.41 3.81
CA GLU A 51 2.80 -20.02 4.00
C GLU A 51 1.73 -19.26 4.81
N LEU A 52 0.46 -19.33 4.40
CA LEU A 52 -0.66 -18.67 5.11
C LEU A 52 -0.79 -19.14 6.58
N LEU A 53 -0.59 -20.43 6.84
CA LEU A 53 -0.55 -20.96 8.20
C LEU A 53 0.66 -20.42 8.99
N GLY A 54 1.82 -20.30 8.35
CA GLY A 54 3.01 -19.67 8.92
C GLY A 54 2.77 -18.19 9.28
N TRP A 55 2.12 -17.44 8.40
CA TRP A 55 1.71 -16.05 8.66
C TRP A 55 0.74 -15.98 9.83
N ARG A 56 -0.29 -16.84 9.87
CA ARG A 56 -1.24 -16.91 10.99
C ARG A 56 -0.57 -17.22 12.31
N GLN A 57 0.37 -18.16 12.33
CA GLN A 57 1.06 -18.54 13.55
C GLN A 57 2.05 -17.46 14.00
N THR A 58 2.69 -16.77 13.06
CA THR A 58 3.51 -15.59 13.36
C THR A 58 2.67 -14.46 13.94
N ALA A 59 1.49 -14.20 13.35
CA ALA A 59 0.53 -13.24 13.84
C ALA A 59 0.02 -13.58 15.25
N SER A 60 -0.28 -14.86 15.53
CA SER A 60 -0.74 -15.29 16.86
C SER A 60 0.36 -15.20 17.93
N ASN A 61 1.61 -15.50 17.55
CA ASN A 61 2.74 -15.53 18.48
C ASN A 61 3.34 -14.13 18.72
N ARG A 62 3.14 -13.20 17.78
CA ARG A 62 3.66 -11.83 17.84
C ARG A 62 2.60 -10.79 17.44
N PRO A 63 1.43 -10.78 18.12
CA PRO A 63 0.32 -9.90 17.74
C PRO A 63 0.71 -8.43 17.82
N PHE A 64 1.59 -8.06 18.76
CA PHE A 64 2.07 -6.69 18.91
C PHE A 64 3.00 -6.25 17.76
N ALA A 65 3.88 -7.14 17.30
CA ALA A 65 4.79 -6.82 16.19
C ALA A 65 4.01 -6.65 14.89
N LEU A 66 3.02 -7.50 14.64
CA LEU A 66 2.13 -7.36 13.50
C LEU A 66 1.29 -6.08 13.58
N ALA A 67 0.69 -5.79 14.74
CA ALA A 67 -0.08 -4.56 14.93
C ALA A 67 0.79 -3.30 14.72
N LEU A 68 2.06 -3.34 15.12
CA LEU A 68 3.00 -2.26 14.90
C LEU A 68 3.37 -2.12 13.41
N ALA A 69 3.62 -3.23 12.72
CA ALA A 69 3.91 -3.23 11.28
C ALA A 69 2.73 -2.69 10.46
N LEU A 70 1.51 -3.19 10.70
CA LEU A 70 0.29 -2.70 10.06
C LEU A 70 0.02 -1.22 10.38
N ARG A 71 0.31 -0.79 11.61
CA ARG A 71 0.20 0.63 11.98
C ARG A 71 1.22 1.48 11.23
N SER A 72 2.45 0.99 11.07
CA SER A 72 3.49 1.69 10.31
C SER A 72 3.09 1.85 8.85
N GLU A 73 2.63 0.76 8.22
CA GLU A 73 2.15 0.76 6.84
C GLU A 73 0.95 1.70 6.65
N ALA A 74 -0.02 1.67 7.57
CA ALA A 74 -1.15 2.59 7.53
C ALA A 74 -0.75 4.06 7.73
N ILE A 75 0.33 4.34 8.45
CA ILE A 75 0.88 5.69 8.59
C ILE A 75 1.55 6.13 7.29
N GLU A 76 2.35 5.27 6.66
CA GLU A 76 2.99 5.57 5.38
C GLU A 76 1.96 5.84 4.28
N ALA A 77 0.94 4.99 4.15
CA ALA A 77 -0.14 5.20 3.19
C ALA A 77 -0.85 6.55 3.38
N ARG A 78 -1.04 6.99 4.64
CA ARG A 78 -1.61 8.31 4.95
C ARG A 78 -0.67 9.46 4.59
N LEU A 79 0.63 9.29 4.79
CA LEU A 79 1.63 10.29 4.38
C LEU A 79 1.67 10.43 2.87
N ASP A 80 1.63 9.33 2.13
CA ASP A 80 1.64 9.35 0.67
C ASP A 80 0.37 9.99 0.11
N GLN A 81 -0.79 9.68 0.70
CA GLN A 81 -2.03 10.36 0.34
C GLN A 81 -1.95 11.88 0.63
N ALA A 82 -1.45 12.28 1.80
CA ALA A 82 -1.31 13.70 2.13
C ALA A 82 -0.37 14.44 1.16
N ARG A 83 0.74 13.81 0.77
CA ARG A 83 1.67 14.35 -0.24
C ARG A 83 0.99 14.46 -1.61
N HIS A 84 0.20 13.46 -1.99
CA HIS A 84 -0.56 13.47 -3.22
C HIS A 84 -1.58 14.61 -3.24
N ASP A 85 -2.39 14.75 -2.19
CA ASP A 85 -3.41 15.79 -2.06
C ASP A 85 -2.81 17.19 -2.16
N ILE A 86 -1.63 17.43 -1.57
CA ILE A 86 -0.92 18.72 -1.65
C ILE A 86 -0.38 19.00 -3.05
N ARG A 87 0.03 17.96 -3.78
CA ARG A 87 0.60 18.08 -5.14
C ARG A 87 -0.46 18.02 -6.24
N ALA A 88 -1.73 17.88 -5.88
CA ALA A 88 -2.80 17.74 -6.85
C ALA A 88 -2.86 18.97 -7.80
N PRO A 89 -3.06 18.75 -9.11
CA PRO A 89 -3.03 19.80 -10.12
C PRO A 89 -4.26 20.72 -10.10
N GLU A 90 -5.35 20.29 -9.45
CA GLU A 90 -6.59 21.05 -9.30
C GLU A 90 -6.61 21.87 -8.00
N PRO A 91 -7.42 22.94 -7.92
CA PRO A 91 -7.59 23.70 -6.69
C PRO A 91 -8.10 22.79 -5.57
N VAL A 92 -7.22 22.46 -4.63
CA VAL A 92 -7.51 21.60 -3.49
C VAL A 92 -8.49 22.31 -2.56
N HIS A 93 -9.55 21.61 -2.16
CA HIS A 93 -10.49 22.15 -1.20
C HIS A 93 -9.76 22.48 0.13
N PRO A 94 -10.00 23.64 0.76
CA PRO A 94 -9.25 24.07 1.95
C PRO A 94 -9.23 23.05 3.09
N ASN A 95 -10.33 22.32 3.29
CA ASN A 95 -10.42 21.27 4.32
C ASN A 95 -9.51 20.07 4.02
N THR A 96 -9.39 19.69 2.74
CA THR A 96 -8.51 18.59 2.31
C THR A 96 -7.04 18.99 2.49
N LEU A 97 -6.70 20.23 2.11
CA LEU A 97 -5.37 20.79 2.33
C LEU A 97 -5.02 20.87 3.82
N THR A 98 -5.98 21.29 4.67
CA THR A 98 -5.81 21.33 6.13
C THR A 98 -5.53 19.92 6.69
N ALA A 99 -6.35 18.93 6.31
CA ALA A 99 -6.17 17.55 6.77
C ALA A 99 -4.84 16.94 6.31
N ALA A 100 -4.41 17.22 5.09
CA ALA A 100 -3.12 16.77 4.56
C ALA A 100 -1.95 17.39 5.33
N CYS A 101 -1.97 18.70 5.57
CA CYS A 101 -0.91 19.37 6.34
C CYS A 101 -0.88 18.91 7.81
N GLU A 102 -2.02 18.67 8.45
CA GLU A 102 -2.07 18.11 9.80
C GLU A 102 -1.50 16.69 9.86
N THR A 103 -1.74 15.89 8.82
CA THR A 103 -1.20 14.53 8.69
C THR A 103 0.33 14.57 8.58
N LEU A 104 0.88 15.45 7.73
CA LEU A 104 2.33 15.64 7.63
C LEU A 104 2.95 16.10 8.95
N LEU A 105 2.34 17.05 9.66
CA LEU A 105 2.84 17.52 10.95
C LEU A 105 2.94 16.42 12.00
N ARG A 106 1.96 15.51 12.03
CA ARG A 106 1.85 14.47 13.05
C ARG A 106 2.73 13.27 12.76
N HIS A 107 2.95 12.95 11.49
CA HIS A 107 3.48 11.66 11.08
C HIS A 107 4.75 11.72 10.24
N SER A 108 5.05 12.84 9.56
CA SER A 108 6.25 12.92 8.73
C SER A 108 7.51 12.97 9.60
N THR A 109 8.53 12.23 9.18
CA THR A 109 9.87 12.25 9.77
C THR A 109 10.73 13.38 9.21
N ASP A 110 10.33 14.01 8.10
CA ASP A 110 11.03 15.13 7.48
C ASP A 110 10.68 16.46 8.19
N ALA A 111 11.72 17.14 8.69
CA ALA A 111 11.58 18.44 9.32
C ALA A 111 11.14 19.54 8.35
N ALA A 112 11.56 19.49 7.09
CA ALA A 112 11.19 20.46 6.08
C ALA A 112 9.72 20.33 5.69
N GLU A 113 9.23 19.10 5.44
CA GLU A 113 7.80 18.84 5.19
C GLU A 113 6.92 19.35 6.34
N ARG A 114 7.32 19.10 7.60
CA ARG A 114 6.58 19.57 8.77
C ARG A 114 6.57 21.09 8.89
N SER A 115 7.71 21.76 8.64
CA SER A 115 7.78 23.22 8.67
C SER A 115 6.87 23.83 7.60
N ALA A 116 6.95 23.33 6.36
CA ALA A 116 6.11 23.82 5.27
C ALA A 116 4.61 23.62 5.56
N ALA A 117 4.23 22.45 6.11
CA ALA A 117 2.86 22.18 6.52
C ALA A 117 2.36 23.13 7.62
N ALA A 118 3.22 23.49 8.59
CA ALA A 118 2.89 24.49 9.61
C ALA A 118 2.63 25.86 9.01
N ASP A 119 3.47 26.29 8.07
CA ASP A 119 3.35 27.59 7.39
C ASP A 119 2.06 27.68 6.58
N VAL A 120 1.72 26.63 5.83
CA VAL A 120 0.46 26.56 5.06
C VAL A 120 -0.76 26.63 5.98
N LEU A 121 -0.78 25.88 7.09
CA LEU A 121 -1.87 25.97 8.07
C LEU A 121 -2.00 27.36 8.70
N ALA A 122 -0.87 28.04 8.96
CA ALA A 122 -0.88 29.41 9.46
C ALA A 122 -1.47 30.39 8.43
N GLN A 123 -1.19 30.19 7.14
CA GLN A 123 -1.76 31.00 6.06
C GLN A 123 -3.26 30.77 5.92
N ILE A 124 -3.73 29.51 5.94
CA ILE A 124 -5.17 29.18 5.86
C ILE A 124 -5.94 29.83 7.01
N ARG A 125 -5.41 29.78 8.24
CA ARG A 125 -6.05 30.39 9.43
C ARG A 125 -6.11 31.92 9.39
N ARG A 126 -5.21 32.58 8.65
CA ARG A 126 -5.23 34.03 8.47
C ARG A 126 -6.18 34.48 7.36
N ALA A 127 -6.54 33.57 6.45
CA ALA A 127 -7.41 33.84 5.31
C ALA A 127 -8.89 33.50 5.56
N ALA A 128 -9.18 32.73 6.61
CA ALA A 128 -10.53 32.41 7.10
C ALA A 128 -11.04 33.50 8.05
#